data_AF-I4HC71-F1
#
_entry.id   AF-I4HC71-F1
#
_cell.length_a   1.000
_cell.length_b   1.000
_cell.length_c   1.000
_cell.angle_alpha   90.00
_cell.angle_beta   90.00
_cell.angle_gamma   90.00
#
_symmetry.space_group_name_H-M   'P 1'
#
loop_
_entity.id
_entity.type
_entity.pdbx_description
1 polymer ?
#
loop_
_entity_poly.entity_id
_entity_poly.type
_entity_poly.pdbx_seq_one_letter_code
_entity_poly.pdbx_strand_id
1 'polypeptide(L)' 'MFPRQSGIFPRTGAWDSIKKALKGTYEESVWEHLAGTTSAPFAVGEHRQIAVKVIDDRGNELLVVKSLN' A
#
# COMPACT_ATOMS: atom_id res chain seq x y z
N MET A 1 -0.21 -6.91 -20.23
CA MET A 1 -0.99 -6.30 -19.13
C MET A 1 -0.33 -6.76 -17.83
N PHE A 2 0.53 -5.94 -17.23
CA PHE A 2 1.19 -6.29 -15.95
C PHE A 2 0.23 -6.00 -14.79
N PRO A 3 0.16 -6.84 -13.75
CA PRO A 3 -0.65 -6.55 -12.57
C PRO A 3 -0.13 -5.27 -11.90
N ARG A 4 -1.00 -4.28 -11.70
CA ARG A 4 -0.69 -3.09 -10.91
C ARG A 4 -0.57 -3.49 -9.45
N GLN A 5 0.65 -3.77 -8.99
CA GLN A 5 0.92 -4.00 -7.57
C GLN A 5 1.05 -2.64 -6.88
N SER A 6 0.06 -2.26 -6.07
CA SER A 6 0.10 -1.12 -5.16
C SER A 6 0.12 -1.62 -3.72
N GLY A 7 1.13 -1.25 -2.93
CA GLY A 7 1.20 -1.55 -1.50
C GLY A 7 0.49 -0.47 -0.67
N ILE A 8 -0.22 -0.88 0.38
CA ILE A 8 -0.92 0.00 1.34
C ILE A 8 -0.34 -0.26 2.73
N PHE A 9 -0.02 0.79 3.49
CA PHE A 9 0.71 0.71 4.77
C PHE A 9 0.03 1.51 5.91
N PRO A 10 -1.06 1.00 6.51
CA PRO A 10 -1.73 1.64 7.62
C PRO A 10 -0.89 1.66 8.89
N ARG A 11 -1.14 2.70 9.70
CA ARG A 11 -0.62 2.78 11.07
C ARG A 11 -1.22 1.68 11.93
N THR A 12 -0.45 1.27 12.94
CA THR A 12 -0.78 0.17 13.87
C THR A 12 -2.21 0.32 14.43
N GLY A 13 -3.01 -0.74 14.33
CA GLY A 13 -4.42 -0.79 14.73
C GLY A 13 -5.44 -0.71 13.59
N ALA A 14 -5.14 -0.07 12.45
CA ALA A 14 -6.06 -0.06 11.30
C ALA A 14 -6.08 -1.40 10.54
N TRP A 15 -5.04 -2.23 10.75
CA TRP A 15 -4.91 -3.58 10.19
C TRP A 15 -6.07 -4.49 10.56
N ASP A 16 -6.55 -4.45 11.80
CA ASP A 16 -7.65 -5.30 12.27
C ASP A 16 -8.97 -4.99 11.57
N SER A 17 -9.20 -3.71 11.27
CA SER A 17 -10.40 -3.24 10.57
C SER A 17 -10.37 -3.67 9.09
N ILE A 18 -9.19 -3.63 8.47
CA ILE A 18 -8.99 -4.07 7.07
C ILE A 18 -9.09 -5.61 6.96
N LYS A 19 -8.53 -6.35 7.92
CA LYS A 19 -8.63 -7.83 7.99
C LYS A 19 -10.09 -8.30 8.05
N LYS A 20 -10.92 -7.61 8.83
CA LYS A 20 -12.37 -7.84 8.88
C LYS A 20 -13.09 -7.48 7.57
N ALA A 21 -12.73 -6.34 6.95
CA ALA A 21 -13.38 -5.86 5.73
C ALA A 21 -13.04 -6.72 4.50
N LEU A 22 -11.82 -7.22 4.38
CA LEU A 22 -11.35 -7.97 3.21
C LEU A 22 -11.86 -9.42 3.14
N LYS A 23 -12.41 -9.97 4.23
CA LYS A 23 -12.97 -11.35 4.33
C LYS A 23 -12.11 -12.47 3.72
N GLY A 24 -10.83 -12.21 3.45
CA GLY A 24 -9.91 -13.16 2.85
C GLY A 24 -9.12 -13.84 3.94
N THR A 25 -9.15 -15.17 3.96
CA THR A 25 -8.23 -16.01 4.74
C THR A 25 -6.83 -15.87 4.14
N TYR A 26 -6.15 -14.77 4.47
CA TYR A 26 -4.73 -14.60 4.19
C TYR A 26 -3.93 -15.08 5.39
N GLU A 27 -2.91 -15.90 5.13
CA GLU A 27 -1.92 -16.36 6.10
C GLU A 27 -1.42 -15.20 6.99
N GLU A 28 -1.24 -15.46 8.29
CA GLU A 28 -0.82 -14.45 9.28
C GLU A 28 0.50 -13.76 8.86
N SER A 29 1.36 -14.50 8.17
CA SER A 29 2.64 -14.03 7.60
C SER A 29 2.51 -12.91 6.54
N VAL A 30 1.35 -12.81 5.87
CA VAL A 30 1.08 -11.72 4.90
C VAL A 30 0.90 -10.40 5.65
N TRP A 31 0.35 -10.42 6.86
CA TRP A 31 0.05 -9.22 7.64
C TRP A 31 1.30 -8.59 8.26
N GLU A 32 2.30 -9.39 8.65
CA GLU A 32 3.60 -8.88 9.10
C GLU A 32 4.33 -8.10 7.99
N HIS A 33 4.23 -8.56 6.74
CA HIS A 33 4.82 -7.89 5.59
C HIS A 33 4.10 -6.57 5.24
N LEU A 34 2.82 -6.50 5.59
CA LEU A 34 1.99 -5.33 5.36
C LEU A 34 2.20 -4.26 6.45
N ALA A 35 2.60 -4.63 7.67
CA ALA A 35 2.79 -3.71 8.80
C ALA A 35 4.03 -2.77 8.75
N GLY A 36 4.68 -2.63 7.60
CA GLY A 36 5.88 -1.79 7.42
C GLY A 36 5.62 -0.41 6.83
N THR A 37 6.67 0.38 6.62
CA THR A 37 6.63 1.61 5.78
C THR A 37 7.36 1.42 4.45
N THR A 38 7.73 0.19 4.14
CA THR A 38 8.57 -0.17 2.98
C THR A 38 7.72 -0.92 1.97
N SER A 39 7.64 -0.38 0.76
CA SER A 39 6.99 -1.07 -0.37
C SER A 39 7.73 -2.35 -0.74
N ALA A 40 6.99 -3.40 -1.09
CA ALA A 40 7.56 -4.52 -1.82
C ALA A 40 8.21 -4.01 -3.13
N PRO A 41 9.31 -4.64 -3.61
CA PRO A 41 9.92 -4.26 -4.88
C PRO A 41 8.92 -4.31 -6.04
N PHE A 42 8.97 -3.32 -6.93
CA PHE A 42 8.13 -3.25 -8.12
C PHE A 42 8.96 -2.83 -9.34
N ALA A 43 8.51 -3.24 -10.53
CA ALA A 43 9.18 -2.88 -11.78
C ALA A 43 9.01 -1.39 -12.08
N VAL A 44 10.08 -0.76 -12.57
CA VAL A 44 10.04 0.64 -13.01
C VAL A 44 9.17 0.75 -14.28
N GLY A 45 8.20 1.65 -14.24
CA GLY A 45 7.35 1.96 -15.40
C GLY A 45 8.03 2.88 -16.42
N GLU A 46 7.47 2.96 -17.63
CA GLU A 46 8.01 3.73 -18.76
C GLU A 46 8.38 5.18 -18.41
N HIS A 47 7.50 5.87 -17.69
CA HIS A 47 7.70 7.28 -17.35
C HIS A 47 8.59 7.51 -16.12
N ARG A 48 9.18 6.44 -15.56
CA ARG A 48 10.00 6.48 -14.34
C ARG A 48 9.37 7.32 -13.23
N GLN A 49 8.08 7.12 -12.99
CA GLN A 49 7.31 7.87 -12.00
C GLN A 49 6.53 6.93 -11.10
N ILE A 50 6.29 7.40 -9.87
CA ILE A 50 5.43 6.73 -8.89
C ILE A 50 4.36 7.70 -8.39
N ALA A 51 3.18 7.16 -8.11
CA ALA A 51 2.13 7.88 -7.40
C ALA A 51 2.13 7.43 -5.94
N VAL A 52 2.16 8.39 -5.02
CA VAL A 52 2.05 8.17 -3.58
C VAL A 52 0.71 8.75 -3.15
N LYS A 53 -0.17 7.89 -2.63
CA LYS A 53 -1.46 8.30 -2.03
C LYS A 53 -1.38 8.10 -0.52
N VAL A 54 -1.66 9.16 0.23
CA VAL A 54 -1.76 9.16 1.69
C VAL A 54 -3.22 9.41 2.05
N ILE A 55 -3.76 8.62 2.97
CA ILE A 55 -5.10 8.79 3.52
C ILE A 55 -4.95 8.80 5.04
N ASP A 56 -5.43 9.86 5.69
CA ASP A 56 -5.42 9.95 7.16
C ASP A 56 -6.65 9.27 7.78
N ASP A 57 -6.68 9.21 9.12
CA ASP A 57 -7.75 8.60 9.91
C ASP A 57 -9.10 9.33 9.81
N ARG A 58 -9.09 10.59 9.36
CA ARG A 58 -10.30 11.39 9.08
C ARG A 58 -10.79 11.19 7.64
N GLY A 59 -10.04 10.47 6.82
CA GLY A 59 -10.33 10.24 5.41
C GLY A 59 -9.85 11.34 4.48
N ASN A 60 -9.00 12.27 4.95
CA ASN A 60 -8.39 13.24 4.04
C ASN A 60 -7.37 12.55 3.14
N GLU A 61 -7.38 12.88 1.85
CA GLU A 61 -6.50 12.28 0.86
C GLU A 61 -5.46 13.29 0.34
N LEU A 62 -4.23 12.83 0.18
CA LEU A 62 -3.17 13.53 -0.54
C LEU A 62 -2.60 12.58 -1.60
N LEU A 63 -2.51 13.05 -2.85
CA LEU A 63 -1.88 12.33 -3.95
C LEU A 63 -0.72 13.17 -4.50
N VAL A 64 0.45 12.54 -4.63
CA VAL A 64 1.63 13.16 -5.22
C VAL A 64 2.27 12.22 -6.24
N VAL A 65 2.74 12.77 -7.35
CA VAL A 65 3.54 12.03 -8.33
C VAL A 65 5.01 12.42 -8.15
N LYS A 66 5.90 11.43 -8.10
CA LYS A 66 7.35 11.60 -7.95
C LYS A 66 8.09 10.90 -9.08
N SER A 67 9.15 11.52 -9.57
CA SER A 67 10.10 10.88 -10.49
C SER A 67 11.06 9.96 -9.73
N LEU A 68 11.42 8.85 -10.35
CA LEU A 68 12.42 7.89 -9.88
C LEU A 68 13.78 8.27 -10.48
N ASN A 69 14.71 8.73 -9.65
CA ASN A 69 16.10 9.03 -10.05
C ASN A 69 16.91 7.77 -10.35
#